data_AF-A0A1G5EKN7-F1
#
_entry.id   AF-A0A1G5EKN7-F1
#
_cell.length_a   1.000
_cell.length_b   1.000
_cell.length_c   1.000
_cell.angle_alpha   90.00
_cell.angle_beta   90.00
_cell.angle_gamma   90.00
#
_symmetry.space_group_name_H-M   'P 1'
#
loop_
_entity.id
_entity.type
_entity.pdbx_description
1 polymer ?
#
loop_
_entity_poly.entity_id
_entity_poly.type
_entity_poly.pdbx_seq_one_letter_code
_entity_poly.pdbx_strand_id
1 'polypeptide(L)'
;METAADQKPNTPGLTGQGLKVIAVISMIIDHIGYAILKRMPAVSVEGSVTNIVYYLMRTIGRPAFPIYCFLLVEGVLHTRNIGKYAFRLFIFALVSEIPFDLAFYGKPFYNEHQNVFFTLCIGVLMLWAFEKIGALDEKRLPKGFLYVAVMIIPPAYLTWSVERFITRKTDLSVPGMILYPICAAVGLVVVYLAVSRTSEKYNERTALILCADLIVLSAACLAADLLNTDYISAGIITIALIYLYRTDHVSAVVYGCVALTILSSPLEVAALPDAIAISKYNGKRGKGIKYLFYIIYPLHLVILYLIAYATGLWHPAVL
;
A
#
# COMPACT_ATOMS: atom_id res chain seq x y z
N MET A 1 -42.77 -14.29 -0.69
CA MET A 1 -42.06 -15.34 0.06
C MET A 1 -40.58 -14.98 0.04
N GLU A 2 -40.12 -14.45 1.16
CA GLU A 2 -38.76 -13.98 1.40
C GLU A 2 -37.85 -15.21 1.49
N THR A 3 -36.97 -15.42 0.51
CA THR A 3 -35.98 -16.50 0.56
C THR A 3 -34.94 -16.13 1.60
N ALA A 4 -34.88 -16.93 2.66
CA ALA A 4 -33.89 -16.86 3.73
C ALA A 4 -32.50 -16.60 3.15
N ALA A 5 -32.00 -15.38 3.36
CA ALA A 5 -30.63 -15.02 3.06
C ALA A 5 -29.73 -15.98 3.83
N ASP A 6 -28.89 -16.68 3.07
CA ASP A 6 -27.82 -17.57 3.50
C ASP A 6 -26.98 -16.91 4.61
N GLN A 7 -27.39 -17.13 5.86
CA GLN A 7 -26.63 -16.72 7.03
C GLN A 7 -25.48 -17.71 7.18
N LYS A 8 -24.32 -17.37 6.61
CA LYS A 8 -23.07 -18.08 6.88
C LYS A 8 -22.95 -18.35 8.39
N PRO A 9 -22.63 -19.58 8.81
CA PRO A 9 -22.61 -19.98 10.21
C PRO A 9 -21.72 -19.06 11.04
N ASN A 10 -22.01 -18.97 12.33
CA ASN A 10 -21.28 -18.16 13.29
C ASN A 10 -19.88 -18.76 13.53
N THR A 11 -18.98 -18.60 12.55
CA THR A 11 -17.63 -19.14 12.63
C THR A 11 -16.84 -18.40 13.72
N PRO A 12 -16.35 -19.12 14.75
CA PRO A 12 -15.48 -18.52 15.76
C PRO A 12 -14.21 -18.00 15.08
N GLY A 13 -13.81 -16.77 15.35
CA GLY A 13 -12.64 -16.15 14.72
C GLY A 13 -12.55 -14.64 14.91
N LEU A 14 -11.45 -14.06 14.42
CA LEU A 14 -11.22 -12.62 14.42
C LEU A 14 -12.17 -11.93 13.44
N THR A 15 -12.84 -10.88 13.91
CA THR A 15 -13.59 -9.98 13.02
C THR A 15 -12.66 -8.96 12.40
N GLY A 16 -13.11 -8.25 11.36
CA GLY A 16 -12.36 -7.15 10.76
C GLY A 16 -12.04 -6.05 11.77
N GLN A 17 -12.90 -5.86 12.78
CA GLN A 17 -12.62 -5.00 13.93
C GLN A 17 -11.45 -5.51 14.78
N GLY A 18 -11.34 -6.81 15.00
CA GLY A 18 -10.20 -7.42 15.71
C GLY A 18 -8.89 -7.22 14.97
N LEU A 19 -8.89 -7.45 13.65
CA LEU A 19 -7.73 -7.17 12.80
C LEU A 19 -7.32 -5.69 12.85
N LYS A 20 -8.28 -4.76 12.84
CA LYS A 20 -7.98 -3.32 13.01
C LYS A 20 -7.29 -3.00 14.32
N VAL A 21 -7.71 -3.62 15.42
CA VAL A 21 -7.07 -3.40 16.73
C VAL A 21 -5.62 -3.86 16.69
N ILE A 22 -5.33 -5.03 16.11
CA ILE A 22 -3.96 -5.52 15.90
C ILE A 22 -3.16 -4.50 15.09
N ALA A 23 -3.69 -4.06 13.94
CA ALA A 23 -3.02 -3.10 13.07
C ALA A 23 -2.75 -1.75 13.75
N VAL A 24 -3.70 -1.22 14.53
CA VAL A 24 -3.52 0.04 15.28
C VAL A 24 -2.44 -0.08 16.34
N ILE A 25 -2.43 -1.17 17.11
CA ILE A 25 -1.43 -1.38 18.16
C ILE A 25 -0.03 -1.49 17.51
N SER A 26 0.11 -2.30 16.47
CA SER A 26 1.35 -2.41 15.71
C SER A 26 1.81 -1.05 15.15
N MET A 27 0.90 -0.29 14.51
CA MET A 27 1.21 1.03 13.96
C MET A 27 1.67 2.03 15.03
N ILE A 28 1.03 2.06 16.20
CA ILE A 28 1.42 2.97 17.30
C ILE A 28 2.82 2.60 17.80
N ILE A 29 3.10 1.30 17.98
CA ILE A 29 4.45 0.82 18.37
C ILE A 29 5.48 1.25 17.32
N ASP A 30 5.15 1.10 16.04
CA ASP A 30 6.02 1.52 14.94
C ASP A 30 6.37 3.01 14.98
N HIS A 31 5.32 3.84 15.15
CA HIS A 31 5.45 5.28 15.15
C HIS A 31 6.11 5.80 16.41
N ILE A 32 5.96 5.16 17.57
CA ILE A 32 6.78 5.50 18.74
C ILE A 32 8.26 5.26 18.42
N GLY A 33 8.61 4.13 17.81
CA GLY A 33 9.97 3.82 17.39
C GLY A 33 10.53 4.88 16.44
N TYR A 34 9.77 5.24 15.41
CA TYR A 34 10.23 6.18 14.38
C TYR A 34 10.12 7.66 14.75
N ALA A 35 9.11 8.07 15.51
CA ALA A 35 8.92 9.47 15.95
C ALA A 35 9.80 9.82 17.15
N ILE A 36 10.10 8.86 18.04
CA ILE A 36 10.87 9.14 19.25
C ILE A 36 12.29 8.56 19.15
N LEU A 37 12.43 7.24 19.06
CA LEU A 37 13.74 6.59 19.22
C LEU A 37 14.71 6.93 18.08
N LYS A 38 14.21 7.07 16.84
CA LYS A 38 15.04 7.49 15.69
C LYS A 38 15.78 8.82 15.92
N ARG A 39 15.27 9.70 16.80
CA ARG A 39 15.88 11.01 17.09
C ARG A 39 16.90 10.96 18.23
N MET A 40 16.98 9.86 18.96
CA MET A 40 17.95 9.75 20.04
C MET A 40 19.34 9.47 19.48
N PRO A 41 20.40 10.20 19.84
CA PRO A 41 21.75 9.95 19.32
C PRO A 41 22.22 8.51 19.56
N ALA A 42 21.79 7.88 20.66
CA ALA A 42 22.12 6.49 20.97
C ALA A 42 21.63 5.48 19.91
N VAL A 43 20.61 5.83 19.10
CA VAL A 43 20.07 4.94 18.06
C VAL A 43 21.06 4.72 16.91
N SER A 44 21.98 5.67 16.66
CA SER A 44 22.98 5.55 15.60
C SER A 44 24.16 4.66 16.00
N VAL A 45 24.31 4.38 17.30
CA VAL A 45 25.31 3.44 17.82
C VAL A 45 24.79 2.02 17.61
N GLU A 46 25.35 1.33 16.62
CA GLU A 46 25.01 -0.05 16.32
C GLU A 46 25.23 -0.96 17.54
N GLY A 47 24.26 -1.83 17.84
CA GLY A 47 24.29 -2.72 19.00
C GLY A 47 23.95 -2.06 20.34
N SER A 48 23.71 -0.75 20.40
CA SER A 48 23.21 -0.11 21.61
C SER A 48 21.80 -0.61 21.96
N VAL A 49 21.44 -0.52 23.24
CA VAL A 49 20.08 -0.87 23.70
C VAL A 49 19.02 -0.07 22.93
N THR A 50 19.26 1.22 22.69
CA THR A 50 18.32 2.09 21.94
C THR A 50 18.17 1.64 20.49
N ASN A 51 19.27 1.26 19.82
CA ASN A 51 19.25 0.76 18.45
C ASN A 51 18.47 -0.57 18.35
N ILE A 52 18.71 -1.51 19.28
CA ILE A 52 18.01 -2.78 19.35
C ILE A 52 16.50 -2.56 19.58
N VAL A 53 16.14 -1.73 20.57
CA VAL A 53 14.74 -1.42 20.86
C VAL A 53 14.06 -0.74 19.67
N TYR A 54 14.75 0.18 18.99
CA TYR A 54 14.24 0.81 17.77
C TYR A 54 13.88 -0.23 16.71
N TYR A 55 14.81 -1.12 16.33
CA TYR A 55 14.53 -2.13 15.31
C TYR A 55 13.45 -3.13 15.74
N LEU A 56 13.39 -3.50 17.02
CA LEU A 56 12.31 -4.34 17.55
C LEU A 56 10.94 -3.66 17.40
N MET A 57 10.82 -2.39 17.76
CA MET A 57 9.58 -1.62 17.60
C MET A 57 9.19 -1.50 16.13
N ARG A 58 10.16 -1.24 15.24
CA ARG A 58 9.93 -1.20 13.79
C ARG A 58 9.42 -2.54 13.26
N THR A 59 9.99 -3.65 13.73
CA THR A 59 9.63 -5.02 13.35
C THR A 59 8.21 -5.37 13.79
N ILE A 60 7.86 -5.09 15.05
CA ILE A 60 6.50 -5.29 15.60
C ILE A 60 5.45 -4.43 14.86
N GLY A 61 5.91 -3.31 14.30
CA GLY A 61 5.10 -2.38 13.53
C GLY A 61 4.71 -2.81 12.13
N ARG A 62 5.56 -3.58 11.43
CA ARG A 62 5.38 -3.97 10.02
C ARG A 62 4.01 -4.61 9.70
N PRO A 63 3.43 -5.48 10.56
CA PRO A 63 2.07 -5.99 10.44
C PRO A 63 0.95 -4.97 10.12
N ALA A 64 1.12 -3.71 10.51
CA ALA A 64 0.02 -2.73 10.40
C ALA A 64 -0.45 -2.52 8.95
N PHE A 65 0.48 -2.33 8.02
CA PHE A 65 0.14 -1.91 6.66
C PHE A 65 -0.54 -3.02 5.83
N PRO A 66 -0.04 -4.28 5.78
CA PRO A 66 -0.72 -5.34 5.04
C PRO A 66 -2.11 -5.65 5.59
N ILE A 67 -2.31 -5.57 6.91
CA ILE A 67 -3.64 -5.69 7.52
C ILE A 67 -4.56 -4.56 7.03
N TYR A 68 -4.09 -3.31 6.97
CA TYR A 68 -4.89 -2.20 6.43
C TYR A 68 -5.19 -2.38 4.94
N CYS A 69 -4.25 -2.86 4.14
CA CYS A 69 -4.48 -3.19 2.72
C CYS A 69 -5.53 -4.30 2.56
N PHE A 70 -5.45 -5.36 3.37
CA PHE A 70 -6.45 -6.43 3.42
C PHE A 70 -7.85 -5.90 3.75
N LEU A 71 -7.96 -5.11 4.82
CA LEU A 71 -9.22 -4.52 5.24
C LEU A 71 -9.76 -3.47 4.24
N LEU A 72 -8.88 -2.84 3.48
CA LEU A 72 -9.23 -1.92 2.40
C LEU A 72 -9.87 -2.67 1.24
N VAL A 73 -9.26 -3.77 0.80
CA VAL A 73 -9.79 -4.66 -0.24
C VAL A 73 -11.15 -5.22 0.18
N GLU A 74 -11.24 -5.79 1.38
CA GLU A 74 -12.51 -6.24 1.97
C GLU A 74 -13.54 -5.11 2.03
N GLY A 75 -13.09 -3.90 2.35
CA GLY A 75 -13.93 -2.70 2.37
C GLY A 75 -14.51 -2.34 1.01
N VAL A 76 -13.72 -2.43 -0.07
CA VAL A 76 -14.17 -2.18 -1.45
C VAL A 76 -15.22 -3.21 -1.85
N LEU A 77 -14.92 -4.51 -1.68
CA LEU A 77 -15.79 -5.62 -2.08
C LEU A 77 -17.19 -5.59 -1.42
N HIS A 78 -17.29 -5.02 -0.21
CA HIS A 78 -18.54 -4.99 0.55
C HIS A 78 -19.22 -3.61 0.59
N THR A 79 -18.63 -2.58 -0.03
CA THR A 79 -19.16 -1.21 0.01
C THR A 79 -20.02 -0.90 -1.22
N ARG A 80 -21.25 -0.42 -1.02
CA ARG A 80 -22.15 -0.02 -2.11
C ARG A 80 -21.72 1.26 -2.85
N ASN A 81 -20.91 2.12 -2.24
CA ASN A 81 -20.46 3.39 -2.84
C ASN A 81 -18.97 3.62 -2.58
N ILE A 82 -18.15 3.17 -3.52
CA ILE A 82 -16.69 3.23 -3.46
C ILE A 82 -16.19 4.67 -3.58
N GLY A 83 -16.86 5.52 -4.37
CA GLY A 83 -16.51 6.95 -4.49
C GLY A 83 -16.57 7.69 -3.14
N LYS A 84 -17.63 7.48 -2.35
CA LYS A 84 -17.70 8.02 -0.97
C LYS A 84 -16.65 7.42 -0.04
N TYR A 85 -16.20 6.20 -0.31
CA TYR A 85 -15.13 5.58 0.46
C TYR A 85 -13.77 6.23 0.14
N ALA A 86 -13.43 6.37 -1.14
CA ALA A 86 -12.24 7.08 -1.59
C ALA A 86 -12.22 8.53 -1.08
N PHE A 87 -13.35 9.25 -1.18
CA PHE A 87 -13.44 10.63 -0.70
C PHE A 87 -13.17 10.74 0.80
N ARG A 88 -13.67 9.81 1.62
CA ARG A 88 -13.35 9.79 3.06
C ARG A 88 -11.84 9.61 3.29
N LEU A 89 -11.20 8.67 2.59
CA LEU A 89 -9.75 8.46 2.70
C LEU A 89 -8.99 9.72 2.29
N PHE A 90 -9.41 10.38 1.22
CA PHE A 90 -8.81 11.64 0.76
C PHE A 90 -8.90 12.76 1.81
N ILE A 91 -10.06 12.96 2.44
CA ILE A 91 -10.20 13.95 3.52
C ILE A 91 -9.28 13.62 4.70
N PHE A 92 -9.16 12.33 5.08
CA PHE A 92 -8.23 11.95 6.15
C PHE A 92 -6.77 12.07 5.75
N ALA A 93 -6.44 11.90 4.47
CA ALA A 93 -5.11 12.19 3.96
C ALA A 93 -4.76 13.67 4.16
N LEU A 94 -5.65 14.58 3.77
CA LEU A 94 -5.43 16.03 3.95
C LEU A 94 -5.34 16.43 5.42
N VAL A 95 -6.24 15.92 6.27
CA VAL A 95 -6.25 16.26 7.71
C VAL A 95 -5.04 15.71 8.43
N SER A 96 -4.54 14.54 8.03
CA SER A 96 -3.42 13.87 8.70
C SER A 96 -2.05 14.37 8.24
N GLU A 97 -1.98 15.15 7.16
CA GLU A 97 -0.72 15.64 6.60
C GLU A 97 0.04 16.52 7.59
N ILE A 98 -0.63 17.49 8.22
CA ILE A 98 0.02 18.38 9.21
C ILE A 98 0.54 17.58 10.43
N PRO A 99 -0.24 16.70 11.08
CA PRO A 99 0.27 15.82 12.13
C PRO A 99 1.45 14.93 11.70
N PHE A 100 1.38 14.37 10.49
CA PHE A 100 2.42 13.50 9.93
C PHE A 100 3.73 14.27 9.73
N ASP A 101 3.65 15.45 9.11
CA ASP A 101 4.81 16.30 8.84
C ASP A 101 5.46 16.77 10.14
N LEU A 102 4.66 17.18 11.13
CA LEU A 102 5.17 17.55 12.44
C LEU A 102 5.86 16.37 13.12
N ALA A 103 5.20 15.21 13.19
CA ALA A 103 5.72 14.06 13.91
C ALA A 103 7.00 13.47 13.30
N PHE A 104 7.15 13.53 11.98
CA PHE A 104 8.26 12.87 11.28
C PHE A 104 9.32 13.81 10.73
N TYR A 105 8.99 15.07 10.43
CA TYR A 105 9.91 16.05 9.84
C TYR A 105 10.02 17.35 10.64
N GLY A 106 9.18 17.56 11.65
CA GLY A 106 9.27 18.71 12.57
C GLY A 106 8.83 20.01 11.93
N LYS A 107 8.22 19.93 10.74
CA LYS A 107 7.70 21.05 9.98
C LYS A 107 6.19 20.86 9.84
N PRO A 108 5.38 21.93 9.84
CA PRO A 108 3.94 21.81 9.61
C PRO A 108 3.58 21.42 8.17
N PHE A 109 4.51 21.61 7.22
CA PHE A 109 4.35 21.26 5.81
C PHE A 109 5.67 20.72 5.26
N TYR A 110 5.66 19.51 4.70
CA TYR A 110 6.82 18.85 4.09
C TYR A 110 6.41 18.11 2.80
N ASN A 111 6.58 18.79 1.66
CA ASN A 111 6.09 18.31 0.37
C ASN A 111 6.86 17.11 -0.25
N GLU A 112 7.93 16.63 0.38
CA GLU A 112 8.75 15.56 -0.19
C GLU A 112 8.25 14.15 0.17
N HIS A 113 7.38 14.03 1.17
CA HIS A 113 6.78 12.76 1.59
C HIS A 113 5.33 12.98 2.00
N GLN A 114 4.44 12.06 1.64
CA GLN A 114 3.01 12.17 1.91
C GLN A 114 2.52 10.96 2.71
N ASN A 115 1.53 11.15 3.58
CA ASN A 115 1.10 10.11 4.50
C ASN A 115 0.40 8.90 3.83
N VAL A 116 0.27 7.81 4.60
CA VAL A 116 -0.25 6.50 4.12
C VAL A 116 -1.67 6.55 3.55
N PHE A 117 -2.51 7.50 3.96
CA PHE A 117 -3.87 7.59 3.43
C PHE A 117 -3.90 7.97 1.94
N PHE A 118 -2.89 8.68 1.43
CA PHE A 118 -2.77 8.90 -0.01
C PHE A 118 -2.56 7.60 -0.77
N THR A 119 -1.65 6.72 -0.30
CA THR A 119 -1.45 5.39 -0.91
C THR A 119 -2.75 4.57 -0.90
N LEU A 120 -3.44 4.53 0.24
CA LEU A 120 -4.71 3.81 0.37
C LEU A 120 -5.81 4.41 -0.53
N CYS A 121 -5.89 5.73 -0.66
CA CYS A 121 -6.85 6.41 -1.53
C CYS A 121 -6.60 6.05 -3.00
N ILE A 122 -5.36 6.12 -3.47
CA ILE A 122 -4.98 5.72 -4.84
C ILE A 122 -5.30 4.23 -5.06
N GLY A 123 -5.02 3.37 -4.08
CA GLY A 123 -5.39 1.96 -4.12
C GLY A 123 -6.89 1.74 -4.28
N VAL A 124 -7.75 2.45 -3.53
CA VAL A 124 -9.21 2.36 -3.70
C VAL A 124 -9.64 2.84 -5.09
N LEU A 125 -9.07 3.93 -5.60
CA LEU A 125 -9.40 4.46 -6.93
C LEU A 125 -8.99 3.47 -8.03
N MET A 126 -7.83 2.82 -7.90
CA MET A 126 -7.38 1.75 -8.79
C MET A 126 -8.36 0.57 -8.79
N LEU A 127 -8.74 0.05 -7.61
CA LEU A 127 -9.69 -1.05 -7.52
C LEU A 127 -11.07 -0.67 -8.07
N TRP A 128 -11.50 0.58 -7.84
CA TRP A 128 -12.73 1.10 -8.41
C TRP A 128 -12.70 1.13 -9.94
N ALA A 129 -11.56 1.50 -10.52
CA ALA A 129 -11.35 1.46 -11.96
C ALA A 129 -11.40 0.01 -12.49
N PHE A 130 -10.72 -0.95 -11.83
CA PHE A 130 -10.79 -2.37 -12.20
C PHE A 130 -12.23 -2.89 -12.22
N GLU A 131 -13.03 -2.59 -11.20
CA GLU A 131 -14.44 -3.02 -11.16
C GLU A 131 -15.26 -2.38 -12.29
N LYS A 132 -15.04 -1.09 -12.58
CA LYS A 132 -15.76 -0.39 -13.65
C LYS A 132 -15.41 -0.93 -15.02
N ILE A 133 -14.13 -1.19 -15.28
CA ILE A 133 -13.64 -1.77 -16.53
C ILE A 133 -14.14 -3.21 -16.69
N GLY A 134 -14.04 -4.01 -15.63
CA GLY A 134 -14.51 -5.40 -15.59
C GLY A 134 -16.01 -5.56 -15.82
N ALA A 135 -16.80 -4.50 -15.60
CA ALA A 135 -18.24 -4.45 -15.89
C ALA A 135 -18.58 -4.02 -17.33
N LEU A 136 -17.61 -3.59 -18.14
CA LEU A 136 -17.85 -3.17 -19.52
C LEU A 136 -18.03 -4.37 -20.45
N ASP A 137 -18.87 -4.16 -21.47
CA ASP A 137 -18.93 -5.05 -22.63
C ASP A 137 -17.73 -4.81 -23.54
N GLU A 138 -17.32 -5.86 -24.26
CA GLU A 138 -16.17 -5.83 -25.18
C GLU A 138 -16.27 -4.69 -26.21
N LYS A 139 -17.47 -4.41 -26.72
CA LYS A 139 -17.73 -3.35 -27.72
C LYS A 139 -17.42 -1.94 -27.21
N ARG A 140 -17.41 -1.73 -25.88
CA ARG A 140 -17.09 -0.45 -25.25
C ARG A 140 -15.60 -0.28 -24.97
N LEU A 141 -14.80 -1.34 -25.11
CA LEU A 141 -13.36 -1.31 -24.88
C LEU A 141 -12.64 -0.93 -26.19
N PRO A 142 -11.82 0.14 -26.22
CA PRO A 142 -11.15 0.60 -27.42
C PRO A 142 -9.92 -0.28 -27.74
N LYS A 143 -10.16 -1.43 -28.36
CA LYS A 143 -9.17 -2.51 -28.61
C LYS A 143 -7.81 -2.03 -29.11
N GLY A 144 -7.78 -1.30 -30.23
CA GLY A 144 -6.54 -0.83 -30.83
C GLY A 144 -5.74 0.08 -29.90
N PHE A 145 -6.43 0.97 -29.17
CA PHE A 145 -5.79 1.81 -28.16
C PHE A 145 -5.24 0.98 -27.00
N LEU A 146 -6.00 0.03 -26.45
CA LEU A 146 -5.58 -0.76 -25.30
C LEU A 146 -4.34 -1.62 -25.59
N TYR A 147 -4.28 -2.28 -26.75
CA TYR A 147 -3.10 -3.07 -27.12
C TYR A 147 -1.85 -2.20 -27.35
N VAL A 148 -2.00 -1.00 -27.93
CA VAL A 148 -0.86 -0.08 -28.07
C VAL A 148 -0.44 0.48 -26.71
N ALA A 149 -1.41 0.92 -25.90
CA ALA A 149 -1.16 1.54 -24.61
C ALA A 149 -0.50 0.57 -23.61
N VAL A 150 -0.91 -0.70 -23.57
CA VAL A 150 -0.30 -1.70 -22.66
C VAL A 150 1.14 -2.01 -23.05
N MET A 151 1.49 -1.92 -24.34
CA MET A 151 2.87 -2.12 -24.81
C MET A 151 3.79 -0.94 -24.50
N ILE A 152 3.24 0.23 -24.18
CA ILE A 152 4.01 1.45 -23.93
C ILE A 152 4.05 1.78 -22.43
N ILE A 153 2.88 1.86 -21.78
CA ILE A 153 2.73 2.45 -20.45
C ILE A 153 3.41 1.60 -19.35
N PRO A 154 3.07 0.31 -19.13
CA PRO A 154 3.76 -0.52 -18.15
C PRO A 154 5.28 -0.63 -18.38
N PRO A 155 5.80 -0.87 -19.60
CA PRO A 155 7.25 -0.91 -19.81
C PRO A 155 7.93 0.44 -19.53
N ALA A 156 7.33 1.56 -19.96
CA ALA A 156 7.86 2.89 -19.67
C ALA A 156 7.89 3.18 -18.16
N TYR A 157 6.83 2.82 -17.44
CA TYR A 157 6.78 2.95 -16.00
C TYR A 157 7.84 2.08 -15.30
N LEU A 158 8.01 0.82 -15.74
CA LEU A 158 9.02 -0.09 -15.19
C LEU A 158 10.44 0.46 -15.40
N THR A 159 10.75 0.97 -16.59
CA THR A 159 12.05 1.59 -16.86
C THR A 159 12.28 2.80 -15.96
N TRP A 160 11.29 3.68 -15.84
CA TRP A 160 11.36 4.87 -14.99
C TRP A 160 11.51 4.53 -13.50
N SER A 161 10.82 3.49 -13.01
CA SER A 161 10.89 3.09 -11.60
C SER A 161 12.23 2.47 -11.24
N VAL A 162 12.80 1.64 -12.14
CA VAL A 162 14.15 1.08 -11.98
C VAL A 162 15.21 2.18 -12.01
N GLU A 163 15.10 3.13 -12.94
CA GLU A 163 15.95 4.32 -12.98
C GLU A 163 15.94 5.05 -11.65
N ARG A 164 14.74 5.38 -11.17
CA ARG A 164 14.57 6.11 -9.91
C ARG A 164 15.13 5.35 -8.72
N PHE A 165 14.95 4.03 -8.67
CA PHE A 165 15.48 3.18 -7.60
C PHE A 165 17.02 3.17 -7.56
N ILE A 166 17.66 3.09 -8.73
CA ILE A 166 19.12 3.01 -8.85
C ILE A 166 19.74 4.37 -8.53
N THR A 167 19.24 5.44 -9.14
CA THR A 167 19.75 6.79 -8.91
C THR A 167 19.65 7.20 -7.43
N ARG A 168 18.65 6.69 -6.69
CA ARG A 168 18.53 6.89 -5.23
C ARG A 168 19.56 6.13 -4.38
N LYS A 169 20.14 5.03 -4.89
CA LYS A 169 21.01 4.14 -4.10
C LYS A 169 22.50 4.25 -4.40
N THR A 170 22.90 4.72 -5.57
CA THR A 170 24.30 4.57 -6.01
C THR A 170 25.05 5.86 -6.35
N ASP A 171 24.47 7.06 -6.28
CA ASP A 171 25.07 8.35 -6.74
C ASP A 171 25.68 8.31 -8.17
N LEU A 172 25.46 7.21 -8.89
CA LEU A 172 26.05 6.88 -10.17
C LEU A 172 24.97 7.12 -11.23
N SER A 173 25.10 8.20 -11.98
CA SER A 173 24.23 8.54 -13.13
C SER A 173 24.55 7.70 -14.40
N VAL A 174 25.70 7.03 -14.42
CA VAL A 174 26.27 6.33 -15.59
C VAL A 174 25.70 4.92 -15.88
N PRO A 175 25.26 4.09 -14.90
CA PRO A 175 24.65 2.78 -15.16
C PRO A 175 23.34 2.84 -15.95
N GLY A 176 22.72 4.01 -16.03
CA GLY A 176 21.42 4.21 -16.64
C GLY A 176 21.36 3.97 -18.14
N MET A 177 22.33 4.46 -18.91
CA MET A 177 22.27 4.44 -20.37
C MET A 177 22.19 3.03 -20.98
N ILE A 178 22.73 2.02 -20.30
CA ILE A 178 22.69 0.62 -20.73
C ILE A 178 21.53 -0.13 -20.06
N LEU A 179 21.25 0.14 -18.78
CA LEU A 179 20.23 -0.60 -18.05
C LEU A 179 18.81 -0.21 -18.44
N TYR A 180 18.56 1.06 -18.78
CA TYR A 180 17.23 1.53 -19.19
C TYR A 180 16.70 0.86 -20.46
N PRO A 181 17.47 0.77 -21.57
CA PRO A 181 17.01 0.04 -22.75
C PRO A 181 16.83 -1.46 -22.47
N ILE A 182 17.62 -2.06 -21.58
CA ILE A 182 17.45 -3.47 -21.17
C ILE A 182 16.13 -3.65 -20.40
N CYS A 183 15.86 -2.82 -19.38
CA CYS A 183 14.60 -2.87 -18.64
C CYS A 183 13.39 -2.61 -19.52
N ALA A 184 13.50 -1.67 -20.47
CA ALA A 184 12.45 -1.39 -21.44
C ALA A 184 12.19 -2.60 -22.35
N ALA A 185 13.25 -3.20 -22.89
CA ALA A 185 13.16 -4.38 -23.76
C ALA A 185 12.58 -5.59 -23.00
N VAL A 186 13.04 -5.85 -21.77
CA VAL A 186 12.52 -6.91 -20.92
C VAL A 186 11.05 -6.66 -20.59
N GLY A 187 10.69 -5.45 -20.16
CA GLY A 187 9.31 -5.07 -19.88
C GLY A 187 8.40 -5.26 -21.10
N LEU A 188 8.85 -4.81 -22.28
CA LEU A 188 8.14 -4.97 -23.53
C LEU A 188 7.93 -6.44 -23.90
N VAL A 189 8.98 -7.27 -23.79
CA VAL A 189 8.90 -8.71 -24.07
C VAL A 189 7.96 -9.40 -23.09
N VAL A 190 8.04 -9.10 -21.79
CA VAL A 190 7.15 -9.67 -20.77
C VAL A 190 5.70 -9.30 -21.04
N VAL A 191 5.41 -8.03 -21.34
CA VAL A 191 4.04 -7.59 -21.67
C VAL A 191 3.56 -8.24 -22.96
N TYR A 192 4.39 -8.27 -24.01
CA TYR A 192 4.05 -8.93 -25.27
C TYR A 192 3.67 -10.39 -25.06
N LEU A 193 4.51 -11.15 -24.34
CA LEU A 193 4.26 -12.56 -24.03
C LEU A 193 3.02 -12.74 -23.16
N ALA A 194 2.78 -11.85 -22.19
CA ALA A 194 1.59 -11.89 -21.35
C ALA A 194 0.31 -11.66 -22.16
N VAL A 195 0.32 -10.65 -23.05
CA VAL A 195 -0.80 -10.34 -23.95
C VAL A 195 -1.06 -11.49 -24.92
N SER A 196 -0.02 -12.02 -25.58
CA SER A 196 -0.16 -13.12 -26.54
C SER A 196 -0.73 -14.38 -25.90
N ARG A 197 -0.13 -14.82 -24.77
CA ARG A 197 -0.64 -15.95 -23.97
C ARG A 197 -2.07 -15.77 -23.52
N THR A 198 -2.44 -14.55 -23.13
CA THR A 198 -3.79 -14.23 -22.67
C THR A 198 -4.78 -14.29 -23.83
N SER A 199 -4.43 -13.72 -24.99
CA SER A 199 -5.28 -13.76 -26.18
C SER A 199 -5.47 -15.17 -26.75
N GLU A 200 -4.48 -16.05 -26.57
CA GLU A 200 -4.60 -17.46 -26.96
C GLU A 200 -5.47 -18.27 -26.00
N LYS A 201 -5.34 -18.02 -24.69
CA LYS A 201 -5.98 -18.83 -23.64
C LYS A 201 -7.39 -18.37 -23.27
N TYR A 202 -7.67 -17.07 -23.39
CA TYR A 202 -8.91 -16.45 -22.93
C TYR A 202 -9.63 -15.72 -24.06
N ASN A 203 -10.91 -15.42 -23.85
CA ASN A 203 -11.67 -14.62 -24.82
C ASN A 203 -11.12 -13.18 -24.90
N GLU A 204 -11.39 -12.53 -26.02
CA GLU A 204 -10.88 -11.20 -26.33
C GLU A 204 -11.27 -10.17 -25.27
N ARG A 205 -12.52 -10.21 -24.78
CA ARG A 205 -12.97 -9.38 -23.65
C ARG A 205 -12.04 -9.49 -22.43
N THR A 206 -11.66 -10.69 -22.03
CA THR A 206 -10.77 -10.92 -20.88
C THR A 206 -9.37 -10.37 -21.14
N ALA A 207 -8.85 -10.57 -22.36
CA ALA A 207 -7.56 -10.02 -22.75
C ALA A 207 -7.54 -8.47 -22.69
N LEU A 208 -8.60 -7.82 -23.16
CA LEU A 208 -8.75 -6.37 -23.13
C LEU A 208 -8.88 -5.81 -21.71
N ILE A 209 -9.64 -6.48 -20.84
CA ILE A 209 -9.75 -6.11 -19.42
C ILE A 209 -8.38 -6.18 -18.75
N LEU A 210 -7.62 -7.26 -18.99
CA LEU A 210 -6.27 -7.40 -18.43
C LEU A 210 -5.31 -6.32 -18.95
N CYS A 211 -5.39 -5.95 -20.23
CA CYS A 211 -4.61 -4.84 -20.77
C CYS A 211 -4.96 -3.52 -20.08
N ALA A 212 -6.26 -3.24 -19.92
CA ALA A 212 -6.75 -2.03 -19.26
C ALA A 212 -6.36 -1.98 -17.76
N ASP A 213 -6.46 -3.10 -17.05
CA ASP A 213 -6.08 -3.20 -15.64
C ASP A 213 -4.57 -3.01 -15.45
N LEU A 214 -3.71 -3.51 -16.35
CA LEU A 214 -2.27 -3.26 -16.31
C LEU A 214 -1.90 -1.78 -16.55
N ILE A 215 -2.62 -1.11 -17.45
CA ILE A 215 -2.46 0.33 -17.68
C ILE A 215 -2.87 1.12 -16.43
N VAL A 216 -4.02 0.79 -15.83
CA VAL A 216 -4.52 1.43 -14.61
C VAL A 216 -3.57 1.18 -13.43
N LEU A 217 -3.05 -0.03 -13.26
CA LEU A 217 -2.04 -0.36 -12.24
C LEU A 217 -0.79 0.52 -12.41
N SER A 218 -0.27 0.61 -13.63
CA SER A 218 0.92 1.42 -13.94
C SER A 218 0.69 2.90 -13.65
N ALA A 219 -0.49 3.43 -14.00
CA ALA A 219 -0.87 4.81 -13.71
C ALA A 219 -1.03 5.07 -12.20
N ALA A 220 -1.62 4.13 -11.46
CA ALA A 220 -1.77 4.23 -10.00
C ALA A 220 -0.41 4.18 -9.28
N CYS A 221 0.49 3.29 -9.71
CA CYS A 221 1.85 3.23 -9.21
C CYS A 221 2.61 4.53 -9.49
N LEU A 222 2.55 5.04 -10.73
CA LEU A 222 3.15 6.32 -11.10
C LEU A 222 2.60 7.48 -10.25
N ALA A 223 1.29 7.54 -10.03
CA ALA A 223 0.68 8.57 -9.19
C ALA A 223 1.18 8.50 -7.74
N ALA A 224 1.28 7.29 -7.16
CA ALA A 224 1.78 7.09 -5.81
C ALA A 224 3.27 7.44 -5.67
N ASP A 225 4.06 7.17 -6.71
CA ASP A 225 5.47 7.52 -6.82
C ASP A 225 5.68 9.03 -6.99
N LEU A 226 4.92 9.69 -7.87
CA LEU A 226 5.03 11.14 -8.11
C LEU A 226 4.61 11.95 -6.89
N LEU A 227 3.62 11.47 -6.14
CA LEU A 227 3.19 12.07 -4.88
C LEU A 227 4.10 11.69 -3.70
N ASN A 228 5.11 10.83 -3.87
CA ASN A 228 5.96 10.35 -2.76
C ASN A 228 5.17 9.85 -1.54
N THR A 229 4.11 9.07 -1.79
CA THR A 229 3.29 8.52 -0.71
C THR A 229 4.07 7.50 0.13
N ASP A 230 3.68 7.29 1.38
CA ASP A 230 4.41 6.48 2.39
C ASP A 230 4.91 5.10 1.90
N TYR A 231 4.11 4.41 1.06
CA TYR A 231 4.47 3.11 0.47
C TYR A 231 4.65 3.12 -1.05
N ILE A 232 4.57 4.30 -1.68
CA ILE A 232 4.74 4.50 -3.13
C ILE A 232 4.04 3.41 -3.98
N SER A 233 4.64 2.97 -5.08
CA SER A 233 4.16 1.88 -5.92
C SER A 233 4.14 0.50 -5.24
N ALA A 234 5.02 0.25 -4.27
CA ALA A 234 5.02 -1.01 -3.51
C ALA A 234 3.67 -1.24 -2.81
N GLY A 235 3.11 -0.20 -2.18
CA GLY A 235 1.79 -0.26 -1.55
C GLY A 235 0.66 -0.51 -2.55
N ILE A 236 0.71 0.11 -3.73
CA ILE A 236 -0.29 -0.09 -4.80
C ILE A 236 -0.26 -1.53 -5.30
N ILE A 237 0.92 -2.07 -5.57
CA ILE A 237 1.11 -3.47 -5.99
C ILE A 237 0.62 -4.44 -4.91
N THR A 238 0.91 -4.16 -3.63
CA THR A 238 0.38 -4.96 -2.51
C THR A 238 -1.14 -4.98 -2.47
N ILE A 239 -1.80 -3.83 -2.62
CA ILE A 239 -3.27 -3.75 -2.68
C ILE A 239 -3.81 -4.53 -3.88
N ALA A 240 -3.18 -4.41 -5.05
CA ALA A 240 -3.57 -5.15 -6.25
C ALA A 240 -3.43 -6.67 -6.06
N LEU A 241 -2.32 -7.14 -5.50
CA LEU A 241 -2.09 -8.57 -5.24
C LEU A 241 -3.12 -9.14 -4.24
N ILE A 242 -3.38 -8.42 -3.15
CA ILE A 242 -4.38 -8.84 -2.18
C ILE A 242 -5.77 -8.92 -2.84
N TYR A 243 -6.11 -7.96 -3.71
CA TYR A 243 -7.36 -8.00 -4.47
C TYR A 243 -7.40 -9.17 -5.47
N LEU A 244 -6.33 -9.44 -6.21
CA LEU A 244 -6.29 -10.52 -7.19
C LEU A 244 -6.47 -11.90 -6.55
N TYR A 245 -5.85 -12.12 -5.40
CA TYR A 245 -5.90 -13.39 -4.66
C TYR A 245 -6.97 -13.42 -3.56
N ARG A 246 -7.90 -12.47 -3.56
CA ARG A 246 -8.91 -12.26 -2.50
C ARG A 246 -9.76 -13.48 -2.12
N THR A 247 -9.84 -14.51 -2.97
CA THR A 247 -10.54 -15.76 -2.67
C THR A 247 -9.81 -16.62 -1.64
N ASP A 248 -8.49 -16.52 -1.58
CA ASP A 248 -7.64 -17.12 -0.55
C ASP A 248 -6.94 -16.00 0.21
N HIS A 249 -7.56 -15.58 1.31
CA HIS A 249 -7.11 -14.45 2.11
C HIS A 249 -5.67 -14.60 2.65
N VAL A 250 -5.23 -15.84 2.91
CA VAL A 250 -3.89 -16.09 3.45
C VAL A 250 -2.86 -15.90 2.36
N SER A 251 -3.04 -16.56 1.21
CA SER A 251 -2.15 -16.39 0.05
C SER A 251 -2.11 -14.93 -0.42
N ALA A 252 -3.25 -14.26 -0.44
CA ALA A 252 -3.37 -12.85 -0.78
C ALA A 252 -2.41 -11.96 0.03
N VAL A 253 -2.39 -12.12 1.35
CA VAL A 253 -1.52 -11.32 2.22
C VAL A 253 -0.08 -11.77 2.16
N VAL A 254 0.19 -13.07 2.03
CA VAL A 254 1.57 -13.57 1.82
C VAL A 254 2.19 -12.95 0.57
N TYR A 255 1.49 -12.96 -0.57
CA TYR A 255 1.97 -12.31 -1.79
C TYR A 255 2.15 -10.79 -1.60
N GLY A 256 1.23 -10.14 -0.88
CA GLY A 256 1.35 -8.74 -0.51
C GLY A 256 2.60 -8.41 0.30
N CYS A 257 2.90 -9.21 1.34
CA CYS A 257 4.08 -9.04 2.19
C CYS A 257 5.39 -9.35 1.44
N VAL A 258 5.40 -10.36 0.57
CA VAL A 258 6.55 -10.65 -0.30
C VAL A 258 6.82 -9.48 -1.25
N ALA A 259 5.77 -8.90 -1.86
CA ALA A 259 5.92 -7.72 -2.71
C ALA A 259 6.50 -6.53 -1.93
N LEU A 260 6.03 -6.24 -0.71
CA LEU A 260 6.59 -5.19 0.13
C LEU A 260 8.05 -5.43 0.48
N THR A 261 8.41 -6.68 0.79
CA THR A 261 9.79 -7.06 1.14
C THR A 261 10.75 -6.79 -0.02
N ILE A 262 10.31 -7.10 -1.25
CA ILE A 262 11.12 -6.92 -2.46
C ILE A 262 11.18 -5.46 -2.90
N LEU A 263 10.03 -4.77 -2.90
CA LEU A 263 9.87 -3.46 -3.54
C LEU A 263 10.09 -2.28 -2.59
N SER A 264 9.92 -2.47 -1.27
CA SER A 264 10.05 -1.41 -0.27
C SER A 264 11.27 -1.63 0.62
N SER A 265 11.26 -2.64 1.49
CA SER A 265 12.34 -2.88 2.44
C SER A 265 12.39 -4.34 2.91
N PRO A 266 13.58 -4.94 3.08
CA PRO A 266 13.72 -6.28 3.66
C PRO A 266 13.05 -6.44 5.03
N LEU A 267 12.90 -5.34 5.79
CA LEU A 267 12.25 -5.38 7.11
C LEU A 267 10.78 -5.78 7.02
N GLU A 268 10.11 -5.54 5.89
CA GLU A 268 8.69 -5.87 5.67
C GLU A 268 8.41 -7.38 5.75
N VAL A 269 9.44 -8.23 5.70
CA VAL A 269 9.31 -9.68 5.96
C VAL A 269 8.71 -9.96 7.34
N ALA A 270 8.91 -9.04 8.30
CA ALA A 270 8.34 -9.13 9.64
C ALA A 270 6.80 -8.99 9.66
N ALA A 271 6.16 -8.62 8.56
CA ALA A 271 4.71 -8.62 8.43
C ALA A 271 4.12 -9.98 8.00
N LEU A 272 4.94 -10.98 7.62
CA LEU A 272 4.44 -12.32 7.29
C LEU A 272 3.57 -12.99 8.38
N PRO A 273 3.77 -12.74 9.70
CA PRO A 273 2.87 -13.23 10.74
C PRO A 273 1.40 -12.77 10.59
N ASP A 274 1.11 -11.75 9.77
CA ASP A 274 -0.27 -11.34 9.44
C ASP A 274 -1.09 -12.48 8.85
N ALA A 275 -0.45 -13.39 8.12
CA ALA A 275 -1.07 -14.60 7.58
C ALA A 275 -1.75 -15.43 8.69
N ILE A 276 -1.20 -15.44 9.91
CA ILE A 276 -1.77 -16.15 11.07
C ILE A 276 -3.01 -15.42 11.57
N ALA A 277 -2.98 -14.08 11.65
CA ALA A 277 -4.14 -13.30 12.08
C ALA A 277 -5.28 -13.40 11.04
N ILE A 278 -4.93 -13.36 9.76
CA ILE A 278 -5.89 -13.38 8.65
C ILE A 278 -6.46 -14.78 8.40
N SER A 279 -5.70 -15.86 8.66
CA SER A 279 -6.27 -17.22 8.62
C SER A 279 -7.39 -17.42 9.66
N LYS A 280 -7.38 -16.63 10.74
CA LYS A 280 -8.44 -16.60 11.77
C LYS A 280 -9.57 -15.62 11.45
N TYR A 281 -9.52 -14.90 10.33
CA TYR A 281 -10.56 -13.94 9.96
C TYR A 281 -11.86 -14.65 9.59
N ASN A 282 -12.97 -14.23 10.21
CA ASN A 282 -14.27 -14.88 10.05
C ASN A 282 -15.18 -14.23 8.98
N GLY A 283 -14.66 -13.29 8.18
CA GLY A 283 -15.43 -12.62 7.13
C GLY A 283 -16.42 -11.57 7.65
N LYS A 284 -16.51 -11.34 8.97
CA LYS A 284 -17.43 -10.37 9.55
C LYS A 284 -16.71 -9.06 9.85
N ARG A 285 -17.35 -7.94 9.54
CA ARG A 285 -16.84 -6.59 9.86
C ARG A 285 -16.60 -6.37 11.36
N GLY A 286 -17.42 -6.98 12.23
CA GLY A 286 -17.42 -6.75 13.68
C GLY A 286 -18.23 -5.50 14.08
N LYS A 287 -18.62 -5.42 15.37
CA LYS A 287 -19.26 -4.24 15.96
C LYS A 287 -18.16 -3.27 16.42
N GLY A 288 -18.06 -2.10 15.80
CA GLY A 288 -16.98 -1.16 16.06
C GLY A 288 -17.33 0.30 15.76
N ILE A 289 -16.70 1.22 16.49
CA ILE A 289 -16.88 2.67 16.38
C ILE A 289 -16.17 3.15 15.11
N LYS A 290 -16.93 3.32 14.02
CA LYS A 290 -16.41 3.63 12.67
C LYS A 290 -15.39 4.78 12.65
N TYR A 291 -15.58 5.81 13.47
CA TYR A 291 -14.79 7.05 13.45
C TYR A 291 -13.56 7.02 14.36
N LEU A 292 -13.53 6.16 15.37
CA LEU A 292 -12.44 6.11 16.33
C LEU A 292 -11.08 5.85 15.65
N PHE A 293 -11.06 4.90 14.71
CA PHE A 293 -9.83 4.54 13.99
C PHE A 293 -9.30 5.64 13.07
N TYR A 294 -10.19 6.46 12.51
CA TYR A 294 -9.76 7.56 11.67
C TYR A 294 -9.14 8.70 12.48
N ILE A 295 -9.60 8.91 13.71
CA ILE A 295 -9.06 9.94 14.60
C ILE A 295 -7.75 9.48 15.24
N ILE A 296 -7.61 8.17 15.55
CA ILE A 296 -6.40 7.64 16.17
C ILE A 296 -5.17 8.02 15.36
N TYR A 297 -5.19 7.91 14.03
CA TYR A 297 -4.01 8.20 13.20
C TYR A 297 -3.43 9.62 13.37
N PRO A 298 -4.15 10.71 13.04
CA PRO A 298 -3.62 12.06 13.26
C PRO A 298 -3.39 12.36 14.74
N LEU A 299 -4.24 11.85 15.65
CA LEU A 299 -4.13 12.16 17.07
C LEU A 299 -2.83 11.64 17.70
N HIS A 300 -2.49 10.37 17.48
CA HIS A 300 -1.28 9.81 18.08
C HIS A 300 -0.01 10.46 17.49
N LEU A 301 -0.01 10.86 16.21
CA LEU A 301 1.09 11.60 15.61
C LEU A 301 1.31 12.96 16.29
N VAL A 302 0.23 13.72 16.55
CA VAL A 302 0.31 14.97 17.33
C VAL A 302 0.86 14.70 18.73
N ILE A 303 0.37 13.66 19.42
CA ILE A 303 0.85 13.31 20.76
C ILE A 303 2.35 12.98 20.74
N LEU A 304 2.81 12.18 19.77
CA LEU A 304 4.23 11.83 19.64
C LEU A 304 5.09 13.05 19.32
N TYR A 305 4.61 13.95 18.46
CA TYR A 305 5.28 15.23 18.20
C TYR A 305 5.44 16.06 19.48
N LEU A 306 4.37 16.22 20.26
CA LEU A 306 4.40 16.99 21.51
C LEU A 306 5.35 16.37 22.54
N ILE A 307 5.38 15.04 22.65
CA ILE A 307 6.34 14.33 23.53
C ILE A 307 7.78 14.58 23.06
N ALA A 308 8.06 14.42 21.76
CA ALA A 308 9.38 14.68 21.20
C ALA A 308 9.82 16.14 21.40
N TYR A 309 8.89 17.09 21.26
CA TYR A 309 9.15 18.50 21.45
C TYR A 309 9.45 18.82 22.93
N ALA A 310 8.62 18.33 23.85
CA ALA A 310 8.77 18.54 25.29
C ALA A 310 10.06 17.92 25.85
N THR A 311 10.52 16.82 25.26
CA THR A 311 11.78 16.15 25.66
C THR A 311 13.02 16.72 24.95
N GLY A 312 12.86 17.75 24.11
CA GLY A 312 13.97 18.40 23.41
C GLY A 312 14.54 17.60 22.23
N LEU A 313 13.88 16.51 21.81
CA LEU A 313 14.32 15.71 20.65
C LEU A 313 14.19 16.44 19.31
N TRP A 314 13.46 17.55 19.28
CA TRP A 314 13.40 18.47 18.14
C TRP A 314 14.39 19.63 18.22
N HIS A 315 15.25 19.67 19.25
CA HIS A 315 16.25 20.72 19.39
C HIS A 315 17.35 20.56 18.32
N PRO A 316 17.83 21.65 17.68
CA PRO A 316 18.84 21.58 16.62
C PRO A 316 20.17 20.92 17.03
N ALA A 317 20.45 20.82 18.33
CA ALA A 317 21.65 20.14 18.85
C ALA A 317 21.52 18.60 18.89
N VAL A 318 20.32 18.07 18.64
CA VAL A 318 20.00 16.63 18.62
C VAL A 318 19.76 16.13 17.19
N LEU A 319 19.42 17.04 16.26
CA LEU A 319 19.22 16.80 14.83
C LEU A 319 20.55 16.80 14.07
#